data_AF-A0AAW2HNW7-F1
#
_entry.id   AF-A0AAW2HNW7-F1
#
_cell.length_a   1.000
_cell.length_b   1.000
_cell.length_c   1.000
_cell.angle_alpha   90.00
_cell.angle_beta   90.00
_cell.angle_gamma   90.00
#
_symmetry.space_group_name_H-M   'P 1'
#
loop_
_entity.id
_entity.type
_entity.pdbx_description
1 polymer ?
#
loop_
_entity_poly.entity_id
_entity_poly.type
_entity_poly.pdbx_seq_one_letter_code
_entity_poly.pdbx_strand_id
1 'polypeptide(L)' 'MNGWKGWLRSVSAGKGRFDDQNLKNQIMTTNLWVEQSWYDYKLRWDPKEYGGVHMLHVPSDHIWRPDIVLYNK' A
#
# COMPACT_ATOMS: atom_id res chain seq x y z
N MET A 1 1.71 -27.16 -2.63
CA MET A 1 2.08 -25.85 -2.03
C MET A 1 1.23 -24.81 -2.74
N ASN A 2 0.01 -24.61 -2.27
CA ASN A 2 -1.04 -23.88 -3.00
C ASN A 2 -1.50 -22.72 -2.12
N GLY A 3 -1.65 -21.50 -2.66
CA GLY A 3 -2.40 -20.49 -1.93
C GLY A 3 -2.34 -19.02 -2.35
N TRP A 4 -1.44 -18.57 -3.23
CA TRP A 4 -1.18 -17.12 -3.38
C TRP A 4 -1.74 -16.47 -4.66
N LYS A 5 -2.89 -16.92 -5.15
CA LYS A 5 -3.56 -16.29 -6.30
C LYS A 5 -4.81 -15.56 -5.84
N GLY A 6 -4.75 -14.22 -5.78
CA GLY A 6 -5.94 -13.38 -5.67
C GLY A 6 -5.80 -12.19 -4.73
N TRP A 7 -4.87 -11.26 -5.01
CA TRP A 7 -4.90 -9.94 -4.40
C TRP A 7 -5.31 -8.94 -5.48
N LEU A 8 -6.59 -8.52 -5.48
CA LEU A 8 -7.01 -7.35 -6.22
C LEU A 8 -6.27 -6.14 -5.62
N ARG A 9 -5.28 -5.64 -6.34
CA ARG A 9 -4.54 -4.41 -6.02
C ARG A 9 -4.92 -3.37 -7.04
N SER A 10 -5.68 -2.35 -6.65
CA SER A 10 -5.75 -1.11 -7.40
C SER A 10 -4.60 -0.22 -6.93
N VAL A 11 -3.50 -0.20 -7.69
CA VAL A 11 -2.44 0.80 -7.50
C VAL A 11 -2.79 1.98 -8.40
N SER A 12 -3.23 3.09 -7.81
CA SER A 12 -3.38 4.36 -8.53
C SER A 12 -2.11 5.18 -8.29
N ALA A 13 -1.37 5.45 -9.35
CA ALA A 13 -0.19 6.31 -9.31
C ALA A 13 -0.56 7.71 -9.80
N GLY A 14 -0.55 8.69 -8.91
CA GLY A 14 -0.72 10.10 -9.27
C GLY A 14 0.53 10.67 -9.93
N LYS A 15 0.38 11.45 -11.00
CA LYS A 15 1.51 12.02 -11.77
C LYS A 15 2.23 13.11 -10.98
N GLY A 16 3.48 12.85 -10.59
CA GLY A 16 4.40 13.84 -10.03
C GLY A 16 4.97 14.80 -11.08
N ARG A 17 5.32 16.02 -10.65
CA ARG A 17 5.95 17.04 -11.48
C ARG A 17 7.41 16.65 -11.78
N PHE A 18 7.82 16.72 -13.05
CA PHE A 18 9.22 16.48 -13.44
C PHE A 18 10.08 17.67 -13.03
N ASP A 19 11.27 17.40 -12.49
CA ASP A 19 12.26 18.42 -12.14
C ASP A 19 13.35 18.47 -13.23
N ASP A 20 13.43 19.58 -13.95
CA ASP A 20 14.28 19.74 -15.15
C ASP A 20 15.79 19.58 -14.86
N GLN A 21 16.22 19.78 -13.60
CA GLN A 21 17.62 19.55 -13.22
C GLN A 21 18.02 18.06 -13.29
N ASN A 22 17.06 17.16 -13.12
CA ASN A 22 17.28 15.72 -13.03
C ASN A 22 17.38 15.05 -14.41
N LEU A 23 16.75 15.63 -15.43
CA LEU A 23 16.83 15.18 -16.83
C LEU A 23 18.26 15.26 -17.39
N LYS A 24 19.03 16.27 -16.97
CA LYS A 24 20.45 16.46 -17.36
C LYS A 24 21.38 15.40 -16.76
N ASN A 25 21.02 14.84 -15.61
CA ASN A 25 21.77 13.80 -14.92
C ASN A 25 21.28 12.38 -15.27
N GLN A 26 20.35 12.24 -16.22
CA GLN A 26 19.66 10.98 -16.56
C GLN A 26 18.97 10.29 -15.37
N ILE A 27 18.67 11.03 -14.29
CA ILE A 27 17.95 10.51 -13.12
C ILE A 27 16.52 11.05 -13.20
N MET A 28 15.53 10.17 -13.43
CA MET A 28 14.12 10.55 -13.32
C MET A 28 13.65 10.37 -11.88
N THR A 29 13.41 11.48 -11.18
CA THR A 29 12.76 11.47 -9.85
C THR A 29 11.28 11.81 -10.02
N THR A 30 10.39 10.90 -9.61
CA THR A 30 8.93 11.14 -9.63
C THR A 30 8.36 10.94 -8.24
N ASN A 31 7.62 11.94 -7.75
CA ASN A 31 6.83 11.82 -6.52
C ASN A 31 5.53 11.09 -6.85
N LEU A 32 5.33 9.92 -6.23
CA LEU A 32 4.14 9.09 -6.43
C LEU A 32 3.42 8.92 -5.10
N TRP A 33 2.11 9.13 -5.12
CA TRP A 33 1.22 8.69 -4.04
C TRP A 33 0.77 7.27 -4.34
N VAL A 34 0.94 6.37 -3.38
CA VAL A 34 0.56 4.96 -3.50
C VAL A 34 -0.47 4.64 -2.43
N GLU A 35 -1.71 4.42 -2.85
CA GLU A 35 -2.77 3.89 -1.99
C GLU A 35 -2.70 2.37 -1.95
N GLN A 36 -2.82 1.79 -0.75
CA GLN A 36 -2.72 0.34 -0.54
C GLN A 36 -3.84 -0.15 0.35
N SER A 37 -4.53 -1.18 -0.13
CA SER A 37 -5.55 -1.90 0.60
C SER A 37 -5.21 -3.38 0.57
N TRP A 38 -5.18 -4.01 1.74
CA TRP A 38 -4.99 -5.44 1.87
C TRP A 38 -5.97 -6.02 2.89
N TYR A 39 -6.14 -7.34 2.81
CA TYR A 39 -6.98 -8.08 3.72
C TYR A 39 -6.11 -8.86 4.72
N ASP A 40 -6.23 -8.56 6.01
CA ASP A 40 -5.55 -9.31 7.08
C ASP A 40 -6.55 -10.16 7.86
N TYR A 41 -6.31 -11.48 7.94
CA TYR A 41 -7.18 -12.39 8.67
C TYR A 41 -7.05 -12.27 10.19
N LYS A 42 -5.90 -11.79 10.70
CA LYS A 42 -5.67 -11.58 12.12
C LYS A 42 -6.34 -10.31 12.65
N LEU A 43 -6.72 -9.39 11.76
CA LEU A 43 -7.42 -8.15 12.09
C LEU A 43 -8.92 -8.25 11.81
N ARG A 44 -9.50 -9.46 11.84
CA ARG A 44 -10.95 -9.66 11.79
C ARG A 44 -11.51 -9.75 13.21
N TRP A 45 -12.62 -9.07 13.47
CA TRP A 45 -13.37 -9.20 14.73
C TRP A 45 -14.88 -9.12 14.46
N ASP A 46 -15.71 -9.64 15.38
CA ASP A 46 -17.16 -9.39 15.38
C ASP A 46 -17.43 -8.05 16.10
N PRO A 47 -17.96 -7.03 15.43
CA PRO A 47 -18.29 -5.74 16.05
C PRO A 47 -19.15 -5.88 17.31
N LYS A 48 -20.02 -6.88 17.41
CA LYS A 48 -20.90 -7.08 18.58
C LYS A 48 -20.12 -7.39 19.86
N GLU A 49 -18.97 -8.05 19.74
CA GLU A 49 -18.10 -8.37 20.88
C GLU A 49 -17.25 -7.17 21.33
N TYR A 50 -17.15 -6.14 20.49
CA TYR A 50 -16.29 -4.96 20.68
C TYR A 50 -17.09 -3.65 20.61
N GLY A 51 -18.31 -3.63 21.16
CA GLY A 51 -19.10 -2.40 21.32
C GLY A 51 -19.60 -1.77 20.02
N GLY A 52 -19.73 -2.53 18.94
CA GLY A 52 -20.17 -2.07 17.62
C GLY A 52 -19.08 -1.38 16.79
N VAL A 53 -17.79 -1.53 17.16
CA VAL A 53 -16.70 -0.91 16.41
C VAL A 53 -16.52 -1.63 15.08
N HIS A 54 -16.68 -0.91 13.97
CA HIS A 54 -16.51 -1.44 12.60
C HIS A 54 -15.20 -1.01 11.94
N MET A 55 -14.54 0.01 12.46
CA MET A 55 -13.31 0.56 11.89
C MET A 55 -12.38 1.03 13.01
N LEU A 56 -11.07 0.81 12.82
CA LEU A 56 -10.03 1.22 13.74
C LEU A 56 -8.87 1.86 12.95
N HIS A 57 -8.39 2.99 13.43
CA HIS A 57 -7.16 3.60 12.91
C HIS A 57 -5.99 3.12 13.78
N VAL A 58 -5.11 2.30 13.21
CA VAL A 58 -3.94 1.75 13.91
C VAL A 58 -2.67 2.31 13.27
N PRO A 59 -1.69 2.77 14.06
CA PRO A 59 -0.37 3.11 13.54
C PRO A 59 0.22 1.94 12.78
N SER A 60 0.79 2.20 11.61
CA SER A 60 1.29 1.16 10.73
C SER A 60 2.42 0.32 11.34
N ASP A 61 3.11 0.85 12.36
CA ASP A 61 4.24 0.17 13.04
C ASP A 61 3.77 -0.95 13.97
N HIS A 62 2.46 -1.01 14.27
CA HIS A 62 1.88 -2.02 15.15
C HIS A 62 1.22 -3.18 14.38
N ILE A 63 1.18 -3.11 13.05
CA ILE A 63 0.54 -4.13 12.21
C ILE A 63 1.51 -4.64 11.15
N TRP A 64 1.30 -5.89 10.74
CA TRP A 64 2.00 -6.41 9.58
C TRP A 64 1.51 -5.68 8.32
N ARG A 65 2.46 -5.28 7.48
CA ARG A 65 2.22 -4.66 6.19
C ARG A 65 3.02 -5.40 5.12
N PRO A 66 2.50 -5.56 3.90
CA PRO A 66 3.24 -6.24 2.84
C PRO A 66 4.46 -5.43 2.40
N ASP A 67 5.57 -6.11 2.10
CA ASP A 67 6.74 -5.48 1.49
C ASP A 67 6.46 -5.10 0.04
N ILE A 68 6.92 -3.92 -0.37
CA ILE A 68 6.76 -3.39 -1.73
C ILE A 68 8.12 -3.31 -2.39
N VAL A 69 8.25 -4.00 -3.52
CA VAL A 69 9.46 -3.96 -4.33
C VAL A 69 9.12 -3.33 -5.68
N LEU A 70 9.79 -2.23 -6.01
CA LEU A 70 9.75 -1.63 -7.33
C LEU A 70 10.70 -2.39 -8.24
N TYR A 71 10.16 -3.05 -9.26
CA TYR A 71 10.96 -3.70 -10.30
C TYR A 71 11.03 -2.79 -11.52
N ASN A 72 12.25 -2.50 -11.99
CA ASN A 72 12.49 -1.79 -13.24
C ASN A 72 12.97 -2.81 -14.29
N LYS A 73 12.38 -2.79 -15.49
CA LYS A 73 12.87 -3.56 -16.66
C LYS A 73 13.54 -2.62 -17.64
#